data_AF-A0A929K7I6-F1
#
_entry.id   AF-A0A929K7I6-F1
#
_cell.length_a   1.000
_cell.length_b   1.000
_cell.length_c   1.000
_cell.angle_alpha   90.00
_cell.angle_beta   90.00
_cell.angle_gamma   90.00
#
_symmetry.space_group_name_H-M   'P 1'
#
loop_
_entity.id
_entity.type
_entity.pdbx_description
1 polymer ?
#
loop_
_entity_poly.entity_id
_entity_poly.type
_entity_poly.pdbx_seq_one_letter_code
_entity_poly.pdbx_strand_id
1 'polypeptide(L)'
;RPFRETIVRVFKGESFNGKEWKYYSADGEPVHVLARVYASQSIDWKSKECVVVNTDITDLALRMKELEREAVEAKEKLKSMNDEYVLLRKNIATYIRKKDPDKADEEPDIRERKEDVKDLKKDIEDLTKE
;
A
#
# COMPACT_ATOMS: atom_id res chain seq x y z
N ARG A 1 -14.28 -22.51 -1.69
CA ARG A 1 -15.03 -21.46 -0.94
C ARG A 1 -14.26 -21.24 0.35
N PRO A 2 -13.55 -20.11 0.52
CA PRO A 2 -12.53 -19.95 1.55
C PRO A 2 -13.05 -20.12 2.99
N PHE A 3 -14.32 -19.74 3.24
CA PHE A 3 -14.98 -19.97 4.53
C PHE A 3 -15.07 -21.46 4.90
N ARG A 4 -15.66 -22.29 4.04
CA ARG A 4 -15.89 -23.72 4.30
C ARG A 4 -14.58 -24.47 4.57
N GLU A 5 -13.53 -24.16 3.79
CA GLU A 5 -12.20 -24.74 3.98
C GLU A 5 -11.58 -24.34 5.32
N THR A 6 -11.75 -23.08 5.73
CA THR A 6 -11.28 -22.58 7.04
C THR A 6 -11.97 -23.33 8.17
N ILE A 7 -13.29 -23.50 8.12
CA ILE A 7 -14.06 -24.21 9.14
C ILE A 7 -13.64 -25.69 9.25
N VAL A 8 -13.44 -26.37 8.12
CA VAL A 8 -12.97 -27.77 8.12
C VAL A 8 -11.59 -27.90 8.78
N ARG A 9 -10.69 -26.95 8.53
CA ARG A 9 -9.36 -26.92 9.17
C ARG A 9 -9.45 -26.62 10.67
N VAL A 10 -10.38 -25.77 11.08
CA VAL A 10 -10.61 -25.53 12.51
C VAL A 10 -11.13 -26.76 13.23
N PHE A 11 -12.02 -27.56 12.63
CA PHE A 11 -12.41 -28.85 13.20
C PHE A 11 -11.27 -29.88 13.28
N LYS A 12 -10.19 -29.68 12.52
CA LYS A 12 -8.95 -30.47 12.65
C LYS A 12 -8.04 -29.98 13.79
N GLY A 13 -8.35 -28.84 14.42
CA GLY A 13 -7.61 -28.26 15.53
C GLY A 13 -6.81 -27.00 15.17
N GLU A 14 -6.90 -26.53 13.92
CA GLU A 14 -6.23 -25.29 13.52
C GLU A 14 -6.99 -24.05 14.04
N SER A 15 -6.28 -22.94 14.19
CA SER A 15 -6.87 -21.64 14.52
C SER A 15 -6.37 -20.60 13.54
N PHE A 16 -7.25 -19.66 13.18
CA PHE A 16 -6.97 -18.60 12.22
C PHE A 16 -7.28 -17.24 12.84
N ASN A 17 -6.35 -16.31 12.72
CA ASN A 17 -6.55 -14.93 13.10
C ASN A 17 -6.45 -14.06 11.85
N GLY A 18 -7.32 -13.05 11.75
CA GLY A 18 -7.26 -12.06 10.68
C GLY A 18 -7.76 -12.56 9.32
N LYS A 19 -8.76 -13.46 9.29
CA LYS A 19 -9.37 -13.87 8.01
C LYS A 19 -10.43 -12.87 7.60
N GLU A 20 -10.18 -12.17 6.50
CA GLU A 20 -11.18 -11.26 5.93
C GLU A 20 -12.23 -12.01 5.12
N TRP A 21 -13.49 -11.73 5.40
CA TRP A 21 -14.63 -12.24 4.63
C TRP A 21 -15.61 -11.12 4.31
N LYS A 22 -16.31 -11.31 3.19
CA LYS A 22 -17.44 -10.48 2.79
C LYS A 22 -18.69 -11.33 2.81
N TYR A 23 -19.74 -10.87 3.49
CA TYR A 23 -21.08 -11.44 3.41
C TYR A 23 -22.11 -10.33 3.18
N TYR A 24 -23.35 -10.72 2.96
CA TYR A 24 -24.46 -9.80 2.78
C TYR A 24 -25.39 -9.90 3.98
N SER A 25 -25.80 -8.75 4.52
CA SER A 25 -26.81 -8.68 5.57
C SER A 25 -28.16 -9.21 5.06
N ALA A 26 -29.13 -9.38 5.96
CA ALA A 26 -30.50 -9.74 5.58
C ALA A 26 -31.12 -8.72 4.62
N ASP A 27 -30.70 -7.46 4.72
CA ASP A 27 -31.14 -6.35 3.86
C ASP A 27 -30.37 -6.26 2.54
N GLY A 28 -29.40 -7.16 2.31
CA GLY A 28 -28.59 -7.22 1.09
C GLY A 28 -27.37 -6.30 1.08
N GLU A 29 -27.06 -5.64 2.20
CA GLU A 29 -25.91 -4.76 2.31
C GLU A 29 -24.60 -5.55 2.49
N PRO A 30 -23.51 -5.17 1.81
CA PRO A 30 -22.23 -5.85 1.95
C PRO A 30 -21.58 -5.51 3.29
N VAL A 31 -21.31 -6.53 4.10
CA VAL A 31 -20.56 -6.41 5.36
C VAL A 31 -19.20 -7.06 5.20
N HIS A 32 -18.15 -6.32 5.55
CA HIS A 32 -16.78 -6.81 5.59
C HIS A 32 -16.41 -7.14 7.02
N VAL A 33 -15.91 -8.35 7.26
CA VAL A 33 -15.51 -8.79 8.61
C VAL A 33 -14.10 -9.31 8.65
N LEU A 34 -13.44 -9.01 9.77
CA LEU A 34 -12.21 -9.65 10.19
C LEU A 34 -12.55 -10.77 11.16
N ALA A 35 -12.47 -12.01 10.69
CA ALA A 35 -12.80 -13.18 11.48
C ALA A 35 -11.60 -13.73 12.23
N ARG A 36 -11.83 -14.06 13.50
CA ARG A 36 -10.98 -14.94 14.30
C ARG A 36 -11.72 -16.25 14.49
N VAL A 37 -11.06 -17.34 14.15
CA VAL A 37 -11.66 -18.68 14.16
C VAL A 37 -10.78 -19.59 14.99
N TYR A 38 -11.34 -20.23 16.01
CA TYR A 38 -10.59 -21.15 16.85
C TYR A 38 -11.38 -22.39 17.19
N ALA A 39 -10.66 -23.49 17.34
CA ALA A 39 -11.23 -24.75 17.77
C ALA A 39 -11.52 -24.67 19.28
N SER A 40 -12.74 -25.04 19.66
CA SER A 40 -13.12 -25.25 21.05
C SER A 40 -13.46 -26.71 21.25
N GLN A 41 -13.25 -27.23 22.45
CA GLN A 41 -13.71 -28.56 22.82
C GLN A 41 -14.88 -28.41 23.78
N SER A 42 -15.92 -29.20 23.56
CA SER A 42 -17.06 -29.21 24.47
C SER A 42 -16.64 -29.74 25.84
N ILE A 43 -17.36 -29.33 26.88
CA ILE A 43 -17.07 -29.69 28.28
C ILE A 43 -17.04 -31.22 28.47
N ASP A 44 -17.86 -31.94 27.71
CA ASP A 44 -17.96 -33.40 27.75
C ASP A 44 -16.88 -34.12 26.91
N TRP A 45 -15.97 -33.39 26.24
CA TRP A 45 -14.95 -33.90 25.32
C TRP A 45 -15.47 -34.73 24.13
N LYS A 46 -16.81 -34.77 23.96
CA LYS A 46 -17.49 -35.59 22.94
C LYS A 46 -17.66 -34.87 21.60
N SER A 47 -17.67 -33.55 21.59
CA SER A 47 -17.82 -32.74 20.38
C SER A 47 -16.70 -31.72 20.25
N LYS A 48 -16.22 -31.54 19.01
CA LYS A 48 -15.40 -30.40 18.62
C LYS A 48 -16.32 -29.27 18.22
N GLU A 49 -16.10 -28.11 18.80
CA GLU A 49 -16.82 -26.88 18.52
C GLU A 49 -15.89 -25.92 17.76
N CYS A 50 -16.49 -25.00 17.03
CA CYS A 50 -15.78 -23.96 16.30
C CYS A 50 -16.34 -22.63 16.74
N VAL A 51 -15.49 -21.74 17.23
CA VAL A 51 -15.90 -20.38 17.59
C VAL A 51 -15.41 -19.44 16.51
N VAL A 52 -16.33 -18.64 15.99
CA VAL A 52 -16.09 -17.62 14.98
C VAL A 52 -16.42 -16.27 15.62
N VAL A 53 -15.40 -15.44 15.82
CA VAL A 53 -15.55 -14.06 16.28
C VAL A 53 -15.38 -13.15 15.06
N ASN A 54 -16.46 -12.51 14.64
CA ASN A 54 -16.47 -11.58 13.52
C ASN A 54 -16.40 -10.16 14.06
N THR A 55 -15.35 -9.43 13.67
CA THR A 55 -15.28 -7.99 13.88
C THR A 55 -15.71 -7.30 12.59
N ASP A 56 -16.73 -6.43 12.66
CA ASP A 56 -17.10 -5.60 11.52
C ASP A 56 -15.98 -4.59 11.22
N ILE A 57 -15.51 -4.62 9.97
CA ILE A 57 -14.48 -3.73 9.44
C ILE A 57 -14.96 -3.00 8.18
N THR A 58 -16.27 -2.91 7.95
CA THR A 58 -16.86 -2.32 6.75
C THR A 58 -16.42 -0.87 6.56
N ASP A 59 -16.52 -0.05 7.60
CA ASP A 59 -16.07 1.36 7.56
C ASP A 59 -14.57 1.47 7.26
N LEU A 60 -13.77 0.58 7.86
CA LEU A 60 -12.32 0.56 7.65
C LEU A 60 -11.98 0.18 6.20
N ALA A 61 -12.65 -0.84 5.66
CA ALA A 61 -12.46 -1.27 4.29
C ALA A 61 -12.87 -0.19 3.28
N LEU A 62 -13.95 0.54 3.55
CA LEU A 62 -14.39 1.66 2.71
C LEU A 62 -13.37 2.80 2.72
N ARG A 63 -12.88 3.19 3.90
CA ARG A 63 -11.84 4.23 4.04
C ARG A 63 -10.53 3.83 3.36
N MET A 64 -10.11 2.58 3.49
CA MET A 64 -8.92 2.08 2.80
C MET A 64 -9.06 2.20 1.28
N LYS A 65 -10.22 1.82 0.73
CA LYS A 65 -10.48 1.94 -0.71
C LYS A 65 -10.48 3.39 -1.19
N GLU A 66 -10.98 4.32 -0.37
CA GLU A 66 -10.93 5.75 -0.68
C GLU A 66 -9.49 6.28 -0.70
N LEU A 67 -8.70 5.92 0.31
CA LEU A 67 -7.27 6.26 0.37
C LEU A 67 -6.47 5.67 -0.79
N GLU A 68 -6.77 4.43 -1.21
CA GLU A 68 -6.17 3.82 -2.39
C GLU A 68 -6.47 4.62 -3.67
N ARG A 69 -7.71 5.08 -3.84
CA ARG A 69 -8.10 5.92 -4.98
C ARG A 69 -7.32 7.23 -4.97
N GLU A 70 -7.30 7.93 -3.83
CA GLU A 70 -6.58 9.19 -3.68
C GLU A 70 -5.07 9.02 -3.94
N ALA A 71 -4.48 7.93 -3.48
CA ALA A 71 -3.07 7.64 -3.73
C ALA A 71 -2.78 7.42 -5.22
N VAL A 72 -3.69 6.77 -5.96
CA VAL A 72 -3.56 6.59 -7.41
C VAL A 72 -3.67 7.94 -8.13
N GLU A 73 -4.68 8.74 -7.80
CA GLU A 73 -4.86 10.08 -8.39
C GLU A 73 -3.65 11.00 -8.11
N ALA A 74 -3.14 10.98 -6.88
CA ALA A 74 -1.94 11.74 -6.50
C ALA A 74 -0.72 11.30 -7.30
N LYS A 75 -0.55 9.99 -7.50
CA LYS A 75 0.54 9.43 -8.31
C LYS A 75 0.45 9.86 -9.78
N GLU A 76 -0.74 9.87 -10.35
CA GLU A 76 -0.95 10.34 -11.72
C GLU A 76 -0.66 11.83 -11.87
N LYS A 77 -1.12 12.64 -10.92
CA LYS A 77 -0.84 14.09 -10.88
C LYS A 77 0.66 14.37 -10.76
N LEU A 78 1.36 13.65 -9.87
CA LEU A 78 2.81 13.76 -9.72
C LEU A 78 3.53 13.45 -11.03
N LYS A 79 3.10 12.39 -11.73
CA LYS A 79 3.68 12.01 -13.03
C LYS A 79 3.48 13.12 -14.07
N SER A 80 2.27 13.67 -14.18
CA SER A 80 1.98 14.78 -15.09
C SER A 80 2.87 15.99 -14.81
N MET A 81 2.97 16.40 -13.54
CA MET A 81 3.80 17.53 -13.15
C MET A 81 5.28 17.29 -13.45
N ASN A 82 5.77 16.05 -13.25
CA ASN A 82 7.14 15.70 -13.57
C ASN A 82 7.40 15.75 -15.08
N ASP A 83 6.47 15.27 -15.91
CA ASP A 83 6.58 15.30 -17.36
C ASP A 83 6.62 16.76 -17.88
N GLU A 84 5.77 17.64 -17.32
CA GLU A 84 5.78 19.08 -17.60
C GLU A 84 7.09 19.74 -17.18
N TYR A 85 7.61 19.40 -15.98
CA TYR A 85 8.88 19.92 -15.50
C TYR A 85 10.06 19.50 -16.40
N VAL A 86 10.09 18.25 -16.84
CA VAL A 86 11.11 17.75 -17.78
C VAL A 86 11.02 18.49 -19.12
N LEU A 87 9.80 18.72 -19.63
CA LEU A 87 9.59 19.47 -20.87
C LEU A 87 10.06 20.92 -20.73
N LEU A 88 9.70 21.60 -19.64
CA LEU A 88 10.14 22.96 -19.35
C LEU A 88 11.67 23.05 -19.28
N ARG A 89 12.32 22.12 -18.58
CA ARG A 89 13.78 22.05 -18.49
C ARG A 89 14.43 21.89 -19.87
N LYS A 90 13.88 21.03 -20.73
CA LYS A 90 14.36 20.85 -22.12
C LYS A 90 14.16 22.12 -22.96
N ASN A 91 13.05 22.82 -22.78
CA ASN A 91 12.76 24.07 -23.48
C ASN A 91 13.72 25.20 -23.04
N ILE A 92 13.98 25.34 -21.74
CA ILE A 92 14.95 26.31 -21.20
C ILE A 92 16.35 26.00 -21.73
N ALA A 93 16.80 24.74 -21.69
CA ALA A 93 18.09 24.34 -22.23
C ALA A 93 18.22 24.67 -23.72
N THR A 94 17.18 24.39 -24.51
CA THR A 94 17.12 24.76 -25.94
C THR A 94 17.18 26.27 -26.14
N TYR A 95 16.47 27.04 -25.32
CA TYR A 95 16.46 28.50 -25.38
C TYR A 95 17.83 29.10 -25.07
N ILE A 96 18.51 28.61 -24.04
CA ILE A 96 19.88 29.05 -23.69
C ILE A 96 20.85 28.72 -24.82
N ARG A 97 20.82 27.49 -25.37
CA ARG A 97 21.66 27.10 -26.52
C ARG A 97 21.44 27.95 -27.77
N LYS A 98 20.20 28.38 -28.02
CA LYS A 98 19.89 29.30 -29.13
C LYS A 98 20.37 30.72 -28.87
N LYS A 99 20.51 31.12 -27.60
CA LYS A 99 20.92 32.46 -27.20
C LYS A 99 22.45 32.63 -27.16
N ASP A 100 23.18 31.57 -26.80
CA ASP A 100 24.65 31.55 -26.73
C ASP A 100 25.21 30.29 -27.45
N PRO A 101 25.52 30.36 -28.76
CA PRO A 101 26.04 29.23 -29.52
C PRO A 101 27.47 28.80 -29.11
N ASP A 102 28.22 29.66 -28.40
CA ASP A 102 29.65 29.46 -28.10
C ASP A 102 29.94 28.63 -26.82
N LYS A 103 28.92 28.13 -26.11
CA LYS A 103 29.08 27.32 -24.88
C LYS A 103 28.51 25.90 -24.98
N ALA A 104 28.39 25.37 -26.19
CA ALA A 104 27.57 24.20 -26.49
C ALA A 104 28.09 22.84 -25.94
N ASP A 105 29.34 22.74 -25.50
CA ASP A 105 29.97 21.45 -25.18
C ASP A 105 30.23 21.17 -23.69
N GLU A 106 29.82 22.06 -22.78
CA GLU A 106 29.91 21.76 -21.34
C GLU A 106 28.67 20.96 -20.88
N GLU A 107 28.86 19.65 -20.67
CA GLU A 107 27.97 18.84 -19.86
C GLU A 107 27.71 19.57 -18.53
N PRO A 108 26.45 19.75 -18.09
CA PRO A 108 26.19 20.37 -16.80
C PRO A 108 26.87 19.52 -15.72
N ASP A 109 27.81 20.11 -14.98
CA ASP A 109 28.54 19.38 -13.95
C ASP A 109 27.57 18.90 -12.86
N ILE A 110 27.22 17.61 -12.94
CA ILE A 110 26.31 16.94 -12.01
C ILE A 110 27.05 16.44 -10.76
N ARG A 111 28.34 16.76 -10.58
CA ARG A 111 29.13 16.32 -9.41
C ARG A 111 28.58 16.86 -8.11
N GLU A 112 28.22 18.14 -8.04
CA GLU A 112 27.65 18.75 -6.81
C GLU A 112 26.37 18.04 -6.37
N ARG A 113 25.44 17.76 -7.30
CA ARG A 113 24.18 17.06 -6.98
C ARG A 113 24.37 15.60 -6.56
N LYS A 114 25.44 14.94 -7.00
CA LYS A 114 25.74 13.56 -6.59
C LYS A 114 26.29 13.51 -5.16
N GLU A 115 26.99 14.55 -4.73
CA GLU A 115 27.47 14.72 -3.37
C GLU A 115 26.29 15.00 -2.41
N ASP A 116 25.41 15.94 -2.76
CA ASP A 116 24.21 16.25 -1.98
C ASP A 116 23.30 15.01 -1.78
N VAL A 117 23.12 14.19 -2.82
CA VAL A 117 22.33 12.96 -2.74
C VAL A 117 23.02 11.87 -1.91
N LYS A 118 24.35 11.88 -1.85
CA LYS A 118 25.13 10.93 -1.06
C LYS A 118 25.06 11.29 0.43
N ASP A 119 25.13 12.58 0.76
CA ASP A 119 25.02 13.07 2.13
C ASP A 119 23.60 12.85 2.67
N LEU A 120 22.56 13.16 1.90
CA LEU A 120 21.17 12.86 2.27
C LEU A 120 20.92 11.36 2.50
N LYS A 121 21.57 10.47 1.75
CA LYS A 121 21.46 9.02 1.97
C LYS A 121 22.12 8.58 3.27
N LYS A 122 23.24 9.20 3.63
CA LYS A 122 23.95 8.93 4.87
C LYS A 122 23.13 9.37 6.08
N ASP A 123 22.55 10.58 6.02
CA ASP A 123 21.71 11.11 7.09
C ASP A 123 20.47 10.22 7.34
N ILE A 124 19.87 9.67 6.27
CA ILE A 124 18.74 8.73 6.39
C ILE A 124 19.18 7.41 7.02
N GLU A 125 20.33 6.86 6.64
CA GLU A 125 20.85 5.62 7.23
C GLU A 125 21.15 5.77 8.73
N ASP A 126 21.72 6.91 9.14
CA ASP A 126 22.06 7.17 10.53
C ASP A 126 20.80 7.33 11.41
N LEU A 127 19.73 7.95 10.88
CA LEU A 127 18.42 8.05 11.57
C LEU A 127 17.68 6.70 11.70
N THR A 128 17.96 5.73 10.83
CA THR A 128 17.33 4.40 10.89
C THR A 128 18.05 3.38 11.78
N LYS A 129 19.19 3.77 12.38
CA LYS A 129 20.02 2.91 13.25
C LYS A 129 19.90 3.23 14.74
N GLU A 130 19.15 4.26 15.14
CA GLU A 130 18.70 4.50 16.53
C GLU A 130 17.35 3.80 16.82
#